data_AF-A0A534NNI7-F1
#
_entry.id   AF-A0A534NNI7-F1
#
_cell.length_a   1.000
_cell.length_b   1.000
_cell.length_c   1.000
_cell.angle_alpha   90.00
_cell.angle_beta   90.00
_cell.angle_gamma   90.00
#
_symmetry.space_group_name_H-M   'P 1'
#
loop_
_entity.id
_entity.type
_entity.pdbx_description
1 polymer ?
#
loop_
_entity_poly.entity_id
_entity_poly.type
_entity_poly.pdbx_seq_one_letter_code
_entity_poly.pdbx_strand_id
1 'polypeptide(L)'
;MIQPQLDLLLTYVAPKVDDLVQAKQEYFANTGGEVHEDDRCFESRLQGFFNWYLFDRKQDGGTPAQRFLQEKGDNLQELDKDVLLGFTQTRLSLYEYRDRKGFFLRRPK
;
A
#
# COMPACT_ATOMS: atom_id res chain seq x y z
N MET A 1 8.99 11.50 12.79
CA MET A 1 7.83 11.79 11.93
C MET A 1 8.13 11.20 10.57
N ILE A 2 7.22 10.40 10.00
CA ILE A 2 7.44 9.66 8.74
C ILE A 2 6.88 10.35 7.48
N GLN A 3 6.13 11.44 7.69
CA GLN A 3 5.48 12.18 6.61
C GLN A 3 6.47 12.68 5.53
N PRO A 4 7.65 13.25 5.88
CA PRO A 4 8.59 13.74 4.87
C PRO A 4 9.06 12.64 3.91
N GLN A 5 9.26 11.42 4.40
CA GLN A 5 9.71 10.30 3.57
C GLN A 5 8.60 9.81 2.63
N LEU A 6 7.35 9.84 3.08
CA LEU A 6 6.20 9.56 2.21
C LEU A 6 6.07 10.63 1.12
N ASP A 7 6.23 11.90 1.47
CA ASP A 7 6.14 13.02 0.53
C ASP A 7 7.24 12.95 -0.55
N LEU A 8 8.44 12.44 -0.21
CA LEU A 8 9.50 12.17 -1.20
C LEU A 8 9.06 11.13 -2.23
N LEU A 9 8.41 10.05 -1.79
CA LEU A 9 7.89 9.01 -2.69
C LEU A 9 6.77 9.55 -3.58
N LEU A 10 5.84 10.32 -3.00
CA LEU A 10 4.75 10.95 -3.75
C LEU A 10 5.29 11.93 -4.81
N THR A 11 6.28 12.74 -4.44
CA THR A 11 6.95 13.67 -5.37
C THR A 11 7.65 12.91 -6.50
N TYR A 12 8.28 11.78 -6.20
CA TYR A 12 8.96 10.94 -7.20
C TYR A 12 7.98 10.35 -8.23
N VAL A 13 6.78 9.93 -7.80
CA VAL A 13 5.78 9.32 -8.71
C VAL A 13 4.89 10.35 -9.39
N ALA A 14 4.79 11.59 -8.87
CA ALA A 14 3.91 12.63 -9.41
C ALA A 14 4.05 12.88 -10.93
N PRO A 15 5.24 12.83 -11.56
CA PRO A 15 5.37 12.98 -13.01
C PRO A 15 4.76 11.82 -13.83
N LYS A 16 4.50 10.66 -13.21
CA LYS A 16 4.01 9.44 -13.86
C LYS A 16 2.48 9.34 -13.78
N VAL A 17 1.78 10.41 -14.18
CA VAL A 17 0.32 10.53 -14.03
C VAL A 17 -0.44 9.37 -14.70
N ASP A 18 -0.03 8.98 -15.91
CA ASP A 18 -0.70 7.90 -16.66
C ASP A 18 -0.62 6.55 -15.91
N ASP A 19 0.54 6.23 -15.33
CA ASP A 19 0.74 5.03 -14.51
C ASP A 19 -0.12 5.07 -13.24
N LEU A 20 -0.24 6.24 -12.62
CA LEU A 20 -1.05 6.44 -11.42
C LEU A 20 -2.55 6.24 -11.71
N VAL A 21 -3.04 6.75 -12.84
CA VAL A 21 -4.43 6.56 -13.28
C VAL A 21 -4.70 5.08 -13.58
N GLN A 22 -3.79 4.41 -14.29
CA GLN A 22 -3.91 2.99 -14.59
C GLN A 22 -3.92 2.14 -13.30
N ALA A 23 -3.00 2.43 -12.37
CA ALA A 23 -2.93 1.75 -11.09
C ALA A 23 -4.19 1.97 -10.24
N LYS A 24 -4.77 3.18 -10.27
CA LYS A 24 -6.02 3.51 -9.58
C LYS A 24 -7.17 2.64 -10.08
N GLN A 25 -7.29 2.49 -11.40
CA GLN A 25 -8.29 1.61 -12.02
C GLN A 25 -8.06 0.15 -11.62
N GLU A 26 -6.82 -0.33 -11.69
CA GLU A 26 -6.43 -1.69 -11.28
C GLU A 26 -6.81 -1.98 -9.82
N TYR A 27 -6.48 -1.06 -8.91
CA TYR A 27 -6.76 -1.23 -7.48
C TYR A 27 -8.26 -1.29 -7.18
N PHE A 28 -9.03 -0.35 -7.71
CA PHE A 28 -10.46 -0.27 -7.40
C PHE A 28 -11.28 -1.38 -8.08
N ALA A 29 -10.86 -1.86 -9.25
CA ALA A 29 -11.43 -3.06 -9.84
C ALA A 29 -11.31 -4.30 -8.92
N ASN A 30 -10.23 -4.39 -8.13
CA ASN A 30 -9.95 -5.53 -7.27
C ASN A 30 -10.45 -5.40 -5.82
N THR A 31 -10.84 -4.20 -5.37
CA THR A 31 -11.11 -3.90 -3.95
C THR A 31 -12.53 -3.44 -3.64
N GLY A 32 -13.46 -3.54 -4.59
CA GLY A 32 -14.88 -3.24 -4.36
C GLY A 32 -15.49 -2.17 -5.26
N GLY A 33 -14.87 -1.89 -6.41
CA GLY A 33 -15.43 -1.02 -7.44
C GLY A 33 -15.14 0.46 -7.24
N GLU A 34 -15.85 1.27 -8.01
CA GLU A 34 -15.68 2.73 -8.08
C GLU A 34 -15.80 3.40 -6.70
N VAL A 35 -15.12 4.54 -6.53
CA VAL A 35 -15.17 5.33 -5.29
C VAL A 35 -15.69 6.71 -5.65
N HIS A 36 -16.70 7.18 -4.93
CA HIS A 36 -17.23 8.52 -5.12
C HIS A 36 -16.69 9.45 -4.04
N GLU A 37 -16.41 10.70 -4.39
CA GLU A 37 -15.86 11.71 -3.46
C GLU A 37 -16.80 12.00 -2.28
N ASP A 38 -18.11 11.81 -2.48
CA ASP A 38 -19.13 11.98 -1.46
C ASP A 38 -19.20 10.82 -0.44
N ASP A 39 -18.50 9.70 -0.71
CA ASP A 39 -18.50 8.56 0.18
C ASP A 39 -17.71 8.86 1.45
N ARG A 40 -18.28 8.49 2.61
CA ARG A 40 -17.57 8.64 3.90
C ARG A 40 -16.24 7.89 3.97
N CYS A 41 -16.06 6.87 3.14
CA CYS A 41 -14.84 6.07 3.10
C CYS A 41 -13.85 6.54 2.02
N PHE A 42 -14.15 7.59 1.26
CA PHE A 42 -13.36 8.06 0.13
C PHE A 42 -11.87 8.21 0.48
N GLU A 43 -11.57 9.03 1.50
CA GLU A 43 -10.19 9.28 1.96
C GLU A 43 -9.48 7.99 2.40
N SER A 44 -10.17 7.14 3.16
CA SER A 44 -9.59 5.87 3.62
C SER A 44 -9.26 4.92 2.46
N ARG A 45 -10.11 4.90 1.41
CA ARG A 45 -9.89 4.07 0.22
C ARG A 45 -8.78 4.64 -0.66
N LEU A 46 -8.66 5.95 -0.78
CA LEU A 46 -7.52 6.60 -1.45
C LEU A 46 -6.21 6.35 -0.70
N GLN A 47 -6.20 6.44 0.62
CA GLN A 47 -5.03 6.12 1.42
C GLN A 47 -4.62 4.64 1.24
N GLY A 48 -5.59 3.73 1.19
CA GLY A 48 -5.36 2.32 0.86
C GLY A 48 -4.76 2.13 -0.53
N PHE A 49 -5.27 2.87 -1.53
CA PHE A 49 -4.72 2.89 -2.88
C PHE A 49 -3.25 3.34 -2.89
N PHE A 50 -2.91 4.47 -2.25
CA PHE A 50 -1.53 4.96 -2.24
C PHE A 50 -0.56 4.01 -1.52
N ASN A 51 -0.99 3.40 -0.42
CA ASN A 51 -0.19 2.37 0.25
C ASN A 51 0.10 1.19 -0.68
N TRP A 52 -0.94 0.64 -1.30
CA TRP A 52 -0.77 -0.45 -2.25
C TRP A 52 0.10 -0.04 -3.44
N TYR A 53 -0.14 1.13 -4.02
CA TYR A 53 0.60 1.61 -5.19
C TYR A 53 2.08 1.77 -4.90
N LEU A 54 2.44 2.42 -3.78
CA LEU A 54 3.83 2.72 -3.44
C LEU A 54 4.63 1.48 -3.00
N PHE A 55 3.97 0.56 -2.28
CA PHE A 55 4.66 -0.50 -1.54
C PHE A 55 4.35 -1.92 -2.01
N ASP A 56 3.22 -2.17 -2.67
CA ASP A 56 2.79 -3.52 -3.04
C ASP A 56 2.72 -3.75 -4.56
N ARG A 57 2.32 -2.73 -5.34
CA ARG A 57 2.20 -2.83 -6.79
C ARG A 57 3.58 -2.98 -7.42
N LYS A 58 3.83 -4.13 -8.04
CA LYS A 58 5.08 -4.41 -8.74
C LYS A 58 4.94 -4.09 -10.22
N GLN A 59 5.86 -3.27 -10.72
CA GLN A 59 6.01 -3.00 -12.15
C GLN A 59 7.49 -2.88 -12.49
N ASP A 60 7.90 -3.37 -13.66
CA ASP A 60 9.29 -3.29 -14.13
C ASP A 60 10.31 -3.88 -13.13
N GLY A 61 9.93 -4.94 -12.41
CA GLY A 61 10.79 -5.66 -11.48
C GLY A 61 10.80 -5.16 -10.03
N GLY A 62 10.04 -4.11 -9.68
CA GLY A 62 9.98 -3.61 -8.31
C GLY A 62 8.77 -2.73 -8.01
N THR A 63 8.62 -2.34 -6.75
CA THR A 63 7.60 -1.35 -6.32
C THR A 63 8.12 0.07 -6.56
N PRO A 64 7.25 1.10 -6.65
CA PRO A 64 7.71 2.48 -6.74
C PRO A 64 8.70 2.89 -5.65
N ALA A 65 8.48 2.47 -4.41
CA ALA A 65 9.42 2.72 -3.31
C ALA A 65 10.79 2.04 -3.53
N GLN A 66 10.80 0.80 -4.03
CA GLN A 66 12.06 0.09 -4.35
C GLN A 66 12.83 0.79 -5.48
N ARG A 67 12.13 1.24 -6.52
CA ARG A 67 12.75 1.97 -7.64
C ARG A 67 13.32 3.31 -7.18
N PHE A 68 12.59 4.04 -6.35
CA PHE A 68 13.10 5.28 -5.75
C PHE A 68 14.39 5.04 -4.97
N LEU A 69 14.44 3.99 -4.14
CA LEU A 69 15.64 3.62 -3.39
C LEU A 69 16.81 3.21 -4.31
N GLN A 70 16.55 2.55 -5.43
CA GLN A 70 17.58 2.19 -6.40
C GLN A 70 18.15 3.41 -7.15
N GLU A 71 17.29 4.36 -7.54
CA GLU A 71 17.69 5.52 -8.36
C GLU A 71 18.26 6.69 -7.54
N LYS A 72 17.76 6.88 -6.32
CA LYS A 72 18.05 8.05 -5.47
C LYS A 72 18.68 7.69 -4.13
N GLY A 73 18.74 6.41 -3.75
CA GLY A 73 19.15 5.96 -2.42
C GLY A 73 20.61 6.25 -2.04
N ASP A 74 21.48 6.58 -2.99
CA ASP A 74 22.87 6.96 -2.72
C ASP A 74 23.01 8.44 -2.31
N ASN A 75 22.03 9.28 -2.67
CA ASN A 75 22.02 10.71 -2.36
C ASN A 75 21.16 11.05 -1.13
N LEU A 76 20.49 10.07 -0.53
CA LEU A 76 19.63 10.27 0.64
C LEU A 76 20.46 10.24 1.93
N GLN A 77 19.96 10.95 2.95
CA GLN A 77 20.48 10.79 4.29
C GLN A 77 20.22 9.35 4.77
N GLU A 78 21.15 8.82 5.56
CA GLU A 78 21.11 7.44 6.05
C GLU A 78 19.82 7.14 6.82
N LEU A 79 19.37 8.10 7.65
CA LEU A 79 18.12 8.00 8.40
C LEU A 79 16.88 7.86 7.49
N ASP A 80 16.81 8.65 6.41
CA ASP A 80 15.68 8.61 5.48
C ASP A 80 15.67 7.29 4.69
N LYS A 81 16.86 6.82 4.31
CA LYS A 81 17.04 5.55 3.62
C LYS A 81 16.56 4.38 4.48
N ASP A 82 16.92 4.36 5.76
CA ASP A 82 16.50 3.31 6.69
C ASP A 82 14.98 3.27 6.88
N VAL A 83 14.34 4.43 7.01
CA VAL A 83 12.87 4.53 7.14
C VAL A 83 12.18 4.01 5.88
N LEU A 84 12.65 4.42 4.70
CA LEU A 84 12.09 3.99 3.42
C LEU A 84 12.29 2.48 3.18
N LEU A 85 13.45 1.94 3.54
CA LEU A 85 13.70 0.50 3.52
C LEU A 85 12.73 -0.22 4.46
N GLY A 86 12.49 0.30 5.66
CA GLY A 86 11.51 -0.23 6.60
C GLY A 86 10.10 -0.34 6.01
N PHE A 87 9.64 0.66 5.24
CA PHE A 87 8.34 0.58 4.56
C PHE A 87 8.27 -0.59 3.58
N THR A 88 9.33 -0.83 2.80
CA THR A 88 9.35 -1.94 1.82
C THR A 88 9.38 -3.34 2.46
N GLN A 89 9.73 -3.42 3.74
CA GLN A 89 9.81 -4.67 4.49
C GLN A 89 8.53 -4.96 5.29
N THR A 90 7.62 -3.99 5.37
CA THR A 90 6.40 -4.13 6.18
C THR A 90 5.41 -5.06 5.48
N ARG A 91 5.22 -6.25 6.03
CA ARG A 91 4.14 -7.18 5.64
C ARG A 91 2.91 -6.96 6.52
N LEU A 92 1.94 -6.21 6.02
CA LEU A 92 0.57 -6.23 6.57
C LEU A 92 -0.10 -7.53 6.15
N SER A 93 0.05 -8.59 6.94
CA SER A 93 -0.64 -9.86 6.70
C SER A 93 -2.10 -9.79 7.15
N LEU A 94 -3.03 -10.07 6.24
CA LEU A 94 -4.41 -10.39 6.59
C LEU A 94 -4.45 -11.81 7.15
N TYR A 95 -4.89 -11.94 8.39
CA TYR A 95 -5.10 -13.25 9.02
C TYR A 95 -6.44 -13.82 8.53
N GLU A 96 -6.41 -15.04 7.97
CA GLU A 96 -7.63 -15.82 7.70
C GLU A 96 -7.97 -16.61 8.98
N TYR A 97 -9.12 -16.33 9.61
CA TYR A 97 -9.66 -17.22 10.64
C TYR A 97 -10.22 -18.47 9.97
N ARG A 98 -9.48 -19.57 10.05
CA ARG A 98 -9.99 -20.90 9.69
C ARG A 98 -10.68 -21.50 10.90
N ASP A 99 -12.01 -21.43 10.90
CA ASP A 99 -12.81 -22.13 11.90
C ASP A 99 -12.48 -23.63 11.87
N ARG A 100 -12.01 -24.18 12.98
CA ARG A 100 -12.09 -25.63 13.17
C ARG A 100 -13.53 -25.88 13.56
N LYS A 101 -14.29 -26.62 12.75
CA LYS A 101 -15.57 -27.22 13.15
C LYS A 101 -15.35 -28.15 14.35
N GLY A 102 -15.11 -27.57 15.52
CA GLY A 102 -15.12 -28.22 16.81
C GLY A 102 -16.56 -28.20 17.27
N PHE A 103 -17.14 -29.39 17.39
CA PHE A 103 -18.44 -29.63 17.99
C PHE A 103 -18.65 -28.75 19.23
N PHE A 104 -19.43 -27.67 19.08
CA PHE A 104 -20.11 -27.08 20.22
C PHE A 104 -21.18 -28.08 20.65
N LEU A 105 -20.77 -29.06 21.46
CA LEU A 105 -21.68 -29.85 22.28
C LEU A 105 -22.39 -28.88 23.23
N ARG A 106 -23.53 -28.35 22.79
CA ARG A 106 -24.53 -27.82 23.71
C ARG A 106 -24.89 -28.95 24.66
N ARG A 107 -24.50 -28.85 25.93
CA ARG A 107 -25.05 -29.72 26.98
C ARG A 107 -26.56 -29.44 27.07
N PRO A 108 -27.44 -30.42 26.83
CA PRO A 108 -28.83 -30.25 27.21
C PRO A 108 -28.92 -30.18 28.74
N LYS A 109 -29.85 -29.36 29.24
CA LYS A 109 -30.21 -29.25 30.65
C LYS A 109 -30.80 -30.55 31.17
#